data_AF-A0A2E0PYN6-F1
#
_entry.id   AF-A0A2E0PYN6-F1
#
_cell.length_a   1.000
_cell.length_b   1.000
_cell.length_c   1.000
_cell.angle_alpha   90.00
_cell.angle_beta   90.00
_cell.angle_gamma   90.00
#
_symmetry.space_group_name_H-M   'P 1'
#
loop_
_entity.id
_entity.type
_entity.pdbx_description
1 polymer ?
#
loop_
_entity_poly.entity_id
_entity_poly.type
_entity_poly.pdbx_seq_one_letter_code
_entity_poly.pdbx_strand_id
1 'polypeptide(L)'
;MVKVKTFSSFLLFLGFFSNAPLVTADSLREYHQRMCDEGNHGSCQKAEAMLQGEYLADRIVKLGDNFALKVDRLKREVNNKPILKNAYIDVLDDYFKSSTRDEAKLSVNTEIITLCAEHYHDYWRNRKMWWPTQEDGKPDWSTIYYYIVDHYYGYCIALSNL
;
A
#
# COMPACT_ATOMS: atom_id res chain seq x y z
N MET A 1 45.14 1.11 -74.18
CA MET A 1 44.29 -0.09 -74.07
C MET A 1 44.75 -0.91 -72.87
N VAL A 2 44.02 -0.87 -71.75
CA VAL A 2 43.62 -2.02 -70.91
C VAL A 2 42.36 -1.57 -70.16
N LYS A 3 41.38 -2.46 -70.09
CA LYS A 3 39.98 -2.27 -69.71
C LYS A 3 39.75 -2.70 -68.24
N VAL A 4 38.85 -1.98 -67.55
CA VAL A 4 37.82 -2.46 -66.59
C VAL A 4 38.39 -2.93 -65.22
N LYS A 5 37.91 -2.43 -64.07
CA LYS A 5 36.62 -2.77 -63.45
C LYS A 5 36.10 -1.67 -62.53
N THR A 6 34.87 -1.23 -62.80
CA THR A 6 33.90 -0.70 -61.85
C THR A 6 33.83 -1.57 -60.60
N PHE A 7 34.09 -1.00 -59.43
CA PHE A 7 33.70 -1.59 -58.15
C PHE A 7 32.64 -0.70 -57.52
N SER A 8 31.39 -1.17 -57.63
CA SER A 8 30.25 -0.67 -56.87
C SER A 8 30.38 -1.19 -55.45
N SER A 9 30.66 -0.33 -54.49
CA SER A 9 30.56 -0.65 -53.06
C SER A 9 29.26 -0.09 -52.52
N PHE A 10 28.20 -0.89 -52.64
CA PHE A 10 26.99 -0.76 -51.82
C PHE A 10 27.37 -1.13 -50.38
N LEU A 11 27.50 -0.14 -49.51
CA LEU A 11 27.65 -0.36 -48.07
C LEU A 11 26.28 -0.70 -47.48
N LEU A 12 26.06 -2.01 -47.24
CA LEU A 12 25.01 -2.55 -46.40
C LEU A 12 25.23 -2.08 -44.95
N PHE A 13 24.48 -1.07 -44.52
CA PHE A 13 24.25 -0.80 -43.09
C PHE A 13 23.27 -1.86 -42.55
N LEU A 14 23.77 -3.06 -42.27
CA LEU A 14 23.05 -4.03 -41.45
C LEU A 14 23.18 -3.60 -39.98
N GLY A 15 22.03 -3.26 -39.39
CA GLY A 15 21.91 -2.69 -38.07
C GLY A 15 22.54 -3.56 -36.98
N PHE A 16 23.46 -2.95 -36.23
CA PHE A 16 23.71 -3.34 -34.85
C PHE A 16 22.56 -2.82 -33.98
N PHE A 17 21.43 -3.51 -34.00
CA PHE A 17 20.52 -3.45 -32.87
C PHE A 17 21.21 -4.22 -31.74
N SER A 18 21.95 -3.49 -30.90
CA SER A 18 22.41 -4.02 -29.62
C SER A 18 21.19 -4.51 -28.85
N ASN A 19 21.02 -5.83 -28.77
CA ASN A 19 20.14 -6.47 -27.79
C ASN A 19 20.77 -6.25 -26.42
N ALA A 20 20.67 -5.03 -25.88
CA ALA A 20 20.84 -4.83 -24.45
C ALA A 20 19.74 -5.68 -23.78
N PRO A 21 20.08 -6.60 -22.87
CA PRO A 21 19.06 -7.28 -22.10
C PRO A 21 18.22 -6.20 -21.42
N LEU A 22 16.90 -6.29 -21.58
CA LEU A 22 15.95 -5.46 -20.88
C LEU A 22 16.12 -5.77 -19.38
N VAL A 23 16.95 -4.98 -18.68
CA VAL A 23 17.09 -5.10 -17.23
C VAL A 23 15.77 -4.62 -16.65
N THR A 24 14.89 -5.55 -16.33
CA THR A 24 13.73 -5.28 -15.50
C THR A 24 14.24 -4.94 -14.11
N ALA A 25 13.87 -3.78 -13.60
CA ALA A 25 14.21 -3.42 -12.23
C ALA A 25 13.44 -4.37 -11.29
N ASP A 26 14.17 -5.24 -10.59
CA ASP A 26 13.59 -6.09 -9.55
C ASP A 26 12.96 -5.21 -8.47
N SER A 27 11.76 -5.56 -8.03
CA SER A 27 11.26 -5.09 -6.73
C SER A 27 12.18 -5.59 -5.61
N LEU A 28 12.14 -4.92 -4.45
CA LEU A 28 12.98 -5.33 -3.31
C LEU A 28 12.67 -6.78 -2.86
N ARG A 29 11.40 -7.21 -2.96
CA ARG A 29 11.01 -8.61 -2.72
C ARG A 29 11.65 -9.54 -3.74
N GLU A 30 11.54 -9.23 -5.03
CA GLU A 30 12.11 -10.06 -6.11
C GLU A 30 13.64 -10.18 -6.00
N TYR A 31 14.31 -9.09 -5.63
CA TYR A 31 15.73 -9.11 -5.32
C TYR A 31 16.04 -10.10 -4.18
N HIS A 32 15.32 -10.01 -3.05
CA HIS A 32 15.55 -10.91 -1.93
C HIS A 32 15.16 -12.37 -2.23
N GLN A 33 14.14 -12.60 -3.06
CA GLN A 33 13.78 -13.94 -3.51
C GLN A 33 14.90 -14.53 -4.36
N ARG A 34 15.43 -13.78 -5.34
CA ARG A 34 16.55 -14.23 -6.17
C ARG A 34 17.79 -14.53 -5.33
N MET A 35 18.15 -13.66 -4.38
CA MET A 35 19.27 -13.92 -3.48
C MET A 35 19.04 -15.17 -2.60
N CYS A 36 17.80 -15.45 -2.19
CA CYS A 36 17.44 -16.68 -1.49
C CYS A 36 17.68 -17.91 -2.37
N ASP A 37 17.21 -17.88 -3.62
CA ASP A 37 17.35 -18.97 -4.59
C ASP A 37 18.83 -19.24 -4.92
N GLU A 38 19.68 -18.20 -4.88
CA GLU A 38 21.14 -18.28 -5.01
C GLU A 38 21.85 -18.79 -3.74
N GLY A 39 21.12 -19.12 -2.67
CA GLY A 39 21.64 -19.73 -1.45
C GLY A 39 21.87 -18.77 -0.28
N ASN A 40 21.51 -17.48 -0.40
CA ASN A 40 21.56 -16.56 0.74
C ASN A 40 20.33 -16.72 1.64
N HIS A 41 20.43 -17.60 2.62
CA HIS A 41 19.36 -17.89 3.59
C HIS A 41 18.82 -16.65 4.34
N GLY A 42 19.66 -15.63 4.57
CA GLY A 42 19.23 -14.38 5.21
C GLY A 42 18.28 -13.54 4.34
N SER A 43 18.27 -13.77 3.02
CA SER A 43 17.32 -13.12 2.11
C SER A 43 15.99 -13.86 2.01
N CYS A 44 15.94 -15.17 2.32
CA CYS A 44 14.69 -15.94 2.31
C CYS A 44 13.66 -15.38 3.29
N GLN A 45 14.08 -15.12 4.54
CA GLN A 45 13.20 -14.54 5.56
C GLN A 45 12.69 -13.14 5.17
N LYS A 46 13.52 -12.35 4.50
CA LYS A 46 13.13 -11.01 4.03
C LYS A 46 12.12 -11.08 2.90
N ALA A 47 12.34 -11.97 1.92
CA ALA A 47 11.41 -12.19 0.81
C ALA A 47 10.05 -12.68 1.33
N GLU A 48 10.05 -13.62 2.27
CA GLU A 48 8.84 -14.12 2.92
C GLU A 48 8.11 -13.01 3.69
N ALA A 49 8.82 -12.24 4.52
CA ALA A 49 8.22 -11.13 5.27
C ALA A 49 7.62 -10.06 4.35
N MET A 50 8.29 -9.72 3.25
CA MET A 50 7.78 -8.78 2.25
C MET A 50 6.55 -9.33 1.55
N LEU A 51 6.54 -10.62 1.17
CA LEU A 51 5.38 -11.26 0.57
C LEU A 51 4.17 -11.26 1.52
N GLN A 52 4.37 -11.52 2.81
CA GLN A 52 3.30 -11.37 3.80
C GLN A 52 2.80 -9.92 3.88
N GLY A 53 3.70 -8.93 3.84
CA GLY A 53 3.34 -7.51 3.78
C GLY A 53 2.51 -7.15 2.55
N GLU A 54 2.85 -7.68 1.37
CA GLU A 54 2.10 -7.51 0.13
C GLU A 54 0.68 -8.10 0.25
N TYR A 55 0.53 -9.31 0.80
CA TYR A 55 -0.78 -9.90 1.05
C TYR A 55 -1.63 -9.08 2.02
N LEU A 56 -1.02 -8.54 3.08
CA LEU A 56 -1.71 -7.66 4.02
C LEU A 56 -2.16 -6.37 3.34
N ALA A 57 -1.31 -5.76 2.50
CA ALA A 57 -1.66 -4.57 1.75
C ALA A 57 -2.85 -4.82 0.79
N ASP A 58 -2.80 -5.90 0.01
CA ASP A 58 -3.88 -6.30 -0.90
C ASP A 58 -5.19 -6.54 -0.16
N ARG A 59 -5.11 -7.14 1.04
CA ARG A 59 -6.27 -7.36 1.90
C ARG A 59 -6.86 -6.03 2.37
N ILE A 60 -6.04 -5.09 2.85
CA ILE A 60 -6.49 -3.78 3.31
C ILE A 60 -7.17 -3.02 2.17
N VAL A 61 -6.63 -3.05 0.94
CA VAL A 61 -7.24 -2.43 -0.23
C VAL A 61 -8.65 -3.00 -0.48
N LYS A 62 -8.79 -4.32 -0.52
CA LYS A 62 -10.09 -4.98 -0.73
C LYS A 62 -11.10 -4.63 0.35
N LEU A 63 -10.67 -4.54 1.60
CA LEU A 63 -11.55 -4.17 2.71
C LEU A 63 -11.95 -2.69 2.64
N GLY A 64 -11.00 -1.80 2.33
CA GLY A 64 -11.25 -0.38 2.13
C GLY A 64 -12.27 -0.11 1.03
N ASP A 65 -12.12 -0.77 -0.12
CA ASP A 65 -13.07 -0.65 -1.22
C ASP A 65 -14.47 -1.14 -0.82
N ASN A 66 -14.56 -2.28 -0.15
CA ASN A 66 -15.82 -2.81 0.35
C ASN A 66 -16.48 -1.92 1.40
N PHE A 67 -15.68 -1.32 2.28
CA PHE A 67 -16.15 -0.37 3.28
C PHE A 67 -16.69 0.88 2.61
N ALA A 68 -15.97 1.43 1.62
CA ALA A 68 -16.38 2.61 0.86
C ALA A 68 -17.73 2.42 0.15
N LEU A 69 -18.04 1.20 -0.31
CA LEU A 69 -19.35 0.88 -0.92
C LEU A 69 -20.50 0.84 0.08
N LYS A 70 -20.23 0.56 1.36
CA LYS A 70 -21.25 0.32 2.40
C LYS A 70 -21.36 1.46 3.42
N VAL A 71 -20.47 2.44 3.33
CA VAL A 71 -20.34 3.51 4.31
C VAL A 71 -21.62 4.35 4.36
N ASP A 72 -22.24 4.40 5.54
CA ASP A 72 -23.34 5.33 5.82
C ASP A 72 -22.78 6.75 5.91
N ARG A 73 -22.82 7.47 4.77
CA ARG A 73 -22.26 8.81 4.63
C ARG A 73 -22.96 9.84 5.51
N LEU A 74 -24.27 9.67 5.76
CA LEU A 74 -25.03 10.59 6.61
C LEU A 74 -24.54 10.57 8.07
N LYS A 75 -24.07 9.41 8.53
CA LYS A 75 -23.49 9.26 9.88
C LYS A 75 -22.01 9.62 9.97
N ARG A 76 -21.31 9.64 8.83
CA ARG A 76 -19.84 9.74 8.78
C ARG A 76 -19.32 10.98 8.09
N GLU A 77 -20.19 11.84 7.59
CA GLU A 77 -19.82 13.09 6.94
C GLU A 77 -20.67 14.27 7.44
N VAL A 78 -20.03 15.42 7.65
CA VAL A 78 -20.71 16.69 7.94
C VAL A 78 -20.08 17.75 7.05
N ASN A 79 -20.84 18.29 6.10
CA ASN A 79 -20.38 19.25 5.09
C ASN A 79 -19.22 18.70 4.21
N ASN A 80 -19.40 17.50 3.63
CA ASN A 80 -18.44 16.80 2.74
C ASN A 80 -17.09 16.48 3.40
N LYS A 81 -17.13 16.15 4.68
CA LYS A 81 -15.99 16.27 5.57
C LYS A 81 -16.09 15.11 6.58
N PRO A 82 -15.09 14.22 6.70
CA PRO A 82 -15.31 12.97 7.40
C PRO A 82 -15.30 13.14 8.93
N ILE A 83 -16.14 12.37 9.62
CA ILE A 83 -16.12 12.19 11.08
C ILE A 83 -15.20 11.01 11.39
N LEU A 84 -13.89 11.29 11.38
CA LEU A 84 -12.87 10.24 11.47
C LEU A 84 -12.87 9.43 12.78
N LYS A 85 -13.27 10.01 13.92
CA LYS A 85 -13.24 9.28 15.19
C LYS A 85 -14.22 8.11 15.24
N ASN A 86 -15.43 8.29 14.69
CA ASN A 86 -16.41 7.22 14.60
C ASN A 86 -15.99 6.21 13.53
N ALA A 87 -15.52 6.71 12.39
CA ALA A 87 -15.01 5.85 11.33
C ALA A 87 -13.84 4.97 11.80
N TYR A 88 -12.97 5.48 12.68
CA TYR A 88 -11.85 4.74 13.23
C TYR A 88 -12.29 3.43 13.89
N ILE A 89 -13.29 3.50 14.76
CA ILE A 89 -13.81 2.33 15.49
C ILE A 89 -14.43 1.33 14.52
N ASP A 90 -15.26 1.80 13.60
CA ASP A 90 -15.96 0.94 12.63
C ASP A 90 -14.98 0.25 11.67
N VAL A 91 -13.95 0.96 11.21
CA VAL A 91 -12.92 0.42 10.32
C VAL A 91 -12.12 -0.66 11.05
N LEU A 92 -11.73 -0.43 12.30
CA LEU A 92 -11.03 -1.46 13.07
C LEU A 92 -11.90 -2.68 13.34
N ASP A 93 -13.18 -2.49 13.66
CA ASP A 93 -14.12 -3.59 13.84
C ASP A 93 -14.27 -4.44 12.55
N ASP A 94 -14.43 -3.78 11.39
CA ASP A 94 -14.47 -4.44 10.08
C ASP A 94 -13.15 -5.17 9.75
N TYR A 95 -12.02 -4.52 10.01
CA TYR A 95 -10.68 -5.06 9.78
C TYR A 95 -10.42 -6.30 10.63
N PHE A 96 -10.79 -6.30 11.91
CA PHE A 96 -10.58 -7.47 12.78
C PHE A 96 -11.58 -8.59 12.52
N LYS A 97 -12.86 -8.27 12.23
CA LYS A 97 -13.87 -9.30 11.91
C LYS A 97 -13.55 -10.09 10.65
N SER A 98 -12.84 -9.50 9.71
CA SER A 98 -12.44 -10.14 8.47
C SER A 98 -11.12 -10.92 8.56
N SER A 99 -10.45 -10.93 9.72
CA SER A 99 -9.26 -11.77 9.93
C SER A 99 -9.67 -13.18 10.38
N THR A 100 -9.16 -14.20 9.68
CA THR A 100 -9.38 -15.63 9.98
C THR A 100 -8.27 -16.23 10.84
N ARG A 101 -7.18 -15.49 11.02
CA ARG A 101 -6.09 -15.88 11.92
C ARG A 101 -6.41 -15.29 13.29
N ASP A 102 -5.93 -15.95 14.35
CA ASP A 102 -5.73 -15.35 15.67
C ASP A 102 -4.67 -14.21 15.60
N GLU A 103 -4.63 -13.43 14.51
CA GLU A 103 -4.15 -12.06 14.52
C GLU A 103 -4.98 -11.40 15.58
N ALA A 104 -4.37 -11.37 16.77
CA ALA A 104 -5.05 -11.11 17.99
C ALA A 104 -5.99 -9.93 17.74
N LYS A 105 -7.24 -10.07 18.17
CA LYS A 105 -7.75 -9.03 19.06
C LYS A 105 -6.67 -8.88 20.13
N LEU A 106 -5.58 -8.17 19.82
CA LEU A 106 -4.78 -7.49 20.80
C LEU A 106 -5.89 -6.76 21.53
N SER A 107 -6.13 -7.18 22.77
CA SER A 107 -7.19 -6.65 23.60
C SER A 107 -6.76 -5.24 23.97
N VAL A 108 -6.60 -4.39 22.96
CA VAL A 108 -6.37 -2.98 23.10
C VAL A 108 -7.64 -2.53 23.77
N ASN A 109 -7.45 -2.10 25.02
CA ASN A 109 -8.50 -1.59 25.85
C ASN A 109 -9.33 -0.60 25.02
N THR A 110 -10.66 -0.75 25.04
CA THR A 110 -11.60 0.14 24.33
C THR A 110 -11.31 1.62 24.61
N GLU A 111 -10.80 1.94 25.80
CA GLU A 111 -10.34 3.27 26.16
C GLU A 111 -9.16 3.74 25.29
N ILE A 112 -8.15 2.90 25.07
CA ILE A 112 -6.99 3.23 24.23
C ILE A 112 -7.41 3.40 22.77
N ILE A 113 -8.28 2.52 22.25
CA ILE A 113 -8.85 2.69 20.90
C ILE A 113 -9.57 4.05 20.79
N THR A 114 -10.31 4.43 21.82
CA THR A 114 -11.04 5.71 21.84
C THR A 114 -10.07 6.90 21.84
N LEU A 115 -8.99 6.84 22.63
CA LEU A 115 -7.93 7.86 22.61
C LEU A 115 -7.24 7.95 21.25
N CYS A 116 -6.95 6.82 20.62
CA CYS A 116 -6.37 6.78 19.28
C CYS A 116 -7.31 7.38 18.23
N ALA A 117 -8.62 7.10 18.32
CA ALA A 117 -9.64 7.64 17.42
C ALA A 117 -9.77 9.16 17.54
N GLU A 118 -9.78 9.69 18.78
CA GLU A 118 -9.78 11.14 19.04
C GLU A 118 -8.47 11.77 18.52
N HIS A 119 -7.31 11.17 18.80
CA HIS A 119 -6.02 11.65 18.28
C HIS A 119 -6.00 11.71 16.74
N TYR A 120 -6.41 10.64 16.08
CA TYR A 120 -6.46 10.56 14.62
C TYR A 120 -7.41 11.61 14.03
N HIS A 121 -8.59 11.77 14.64
CA HIS A 121 -9.54 12.79 14.24
C HIS A 121 -8.96 14.19 14.42
N ASP A 122 -8.41 14.51 15.59
CA ASP A 122 -7.84 15.82 15.87
C ASP A 122 -6.72 16.17 14.91
N TYR A 123 -5.81 15.22 14.67
CA TYR A 123 -4.68 15.40 13.78
C TYR A 123 -5.16 15.76 12.36
N TRP A 124 -6.08 14.99 11.78
CA TRP A 124 -6.49 15.22 10.40
C TRP A 124 -7.54 16.32 10.24
N ARG A 125 -8.44 16.48 11.21
CA ARG A 125 -9.62 17.35 11.10
C ARG A 125 -9.44 18.67 11.82
N ASN A 126 -9.15 18.62 13.11
CA ASN A 126 -9.18 19.81 13.96
C ASN A 126 -7.94 20.68 13.75
N ARG A 127 -6.79 20.06 13.47
CA ARG A 127 -5.56 20.77 13.07
C ARG A 127 -5.58 21.22 11.60
N LYS A 128 -6.70 21.03 10.89
CA LYS A 128 -6.88 21.38 9.47
C LYS A 128 -5.78 20.81 8.58
N MET A 129 -5.29 19.63 8.92
CA MET A 129 -4.42 18.87 8.04
C MET A 129 -5.25 18.34 6.85
N TRP A 130 -4.57 17.69 5.92
CA TRP A 130 -5.18 17.08 4.74
C TRP A 130 -5.76 15.71 5.09
N TRP A 131 -6.97 15.37 4.65
CA TRP A 131 -7.45 13.97 4.66
C TRP A 131 -7.65 13.50 3.22
N PRO A 132 -7.63 12.18 2.97
CA PRO A 132 -7.86 11.65 1.63
C PRO A 132 -9.21 12.09 1.07
N THR A 133 -9.19 12.70 -0.11
CA THR A 133 -10.38 13.17 -0.82
C THR A 133 -10.37 12.71 -2.25
N GLN A 134 -11.55 12.39 -2.77
CA GLN A 134 -11.78 12.17 -4.19
C GLN A 134 -11.71 13.50 -4.96
N GLU A 135 -11.74 13.42 -6.30
CA GLU A 135 -11.70 14.59 -7.18
C GLU A 135 -12.86 15.58 -6.93
N ASP A 136 -14.01 15.08 -6.46
CA ASP A 136 -15.18 15.90 -6.11
C ASP A 136 -15.10 16.53 -4.70
N GLY A 137 -13.97 16.37 -4.01
CA GLY A 137 -13.70 16.90 -2.68
C GLY A 137 -14.36 16.11 -1.54
N LYS A 138 -15.08 15.02 -1.84
CA LYS A 138 -15.64 14.16 -0.80
C LYS A 138 -14.59 13.24 -0.20
N PRO A 139 -14.82 12.69 1.02
CA PRO A 139 -13.88 11.77 1.64
C PRO A 139 -13.66 10.54 0.77
N ASP A 140 -12.39 10.19 0.55
CA ASP A 140 -12.02 8.91 -0.05
C ASP A 140 -11.98 7.84 1.04
N TRP A 141 -13.10 7.13 1.20
CA TRP A 141 -13.29 6.15 2.27
C TRP A 141 -12.40 4.92 2.13
N SER A 142 -11.97 4.54 0.91
CA SER A 142 -11.05 3.41 0.73
C SER A 142 -9.66 3.77 1.25
N THR A 143 -9.17 4.95 0.88
CA THR A 143 -7.88 5.45 1.37
C THR A 143 -7.93 5.80 2.87
N ILE A 144 -9.03 6.37 3.37
CA ILE A 144 -9.22 6.62 4.81
C ILE A 144 -9.16 5.32 5.61
N TYR A 145 -9.73 4.22 5.10
CA TYR A 145 -9.66 2.91 5.74
C TYR A 145 -8.21 2.47 5.94
N TYR A 146 -7.40 2.53 4.88
CA TYR A 146 -5.98 2.20 4.92
C TYR A 146 -5.25 3.01 6.00
N TYR A 147 -5.43 4.33 6.02
CA TYR A 147 -4.72 5.19 6.99
C TYR A 147 -5.15 4.98 8.44
N ILE A 148 -6.40 4.56 8.67
CA ILE A 148 -6.85 4.18 10.02
C ILE A 148 -6.12 2.92 10.48
N VAL A 149 -6.03 1.90 9.62
CA VAL A 149 -5.32 0.65 9.93
C VAL A 149 -3.83 0.91 10.16
N ASP A 150 -3.21 1.72 9.29
CA ASP A 150 -1.80 2.13 9.44
C ASP A 150 -1.56 2.88 10.76
N HIS A 151 -2.41 3.86 11.07
CA HIS A 151 -2.33 4.58 12.35
C HIS A 151 -2.52 3.64 13.56
N TYR A 152 -3.37 2.62 13.45
CA TYR A 152 -3.55 1.64 14.53
C TYR A 152 -2.25 0.88 14.82
N TYR A 153 -1.60 0.33 13.80
CA TYR A 153 -0.36 -0.42 13.99
C TYR A 153 0.83 0.48 14.32
N GLY A 154 0.94 1.65 13.71
CA GLY A 154 2.07 2.57 13.87
C GLY A 154 2.02 3.43 15.14
N TYR A 155 0.83 3.71 15.67
CA TYR A 155 0.66 4.59 16.83
C TYR A 155 -0.11 3.91 17.97
N CYS A 156 -1.27 3.32 17.67
CA CYS A 156 -2.18 2.86 18.72
C CYS A 156 -1.65 1.64 19.49
N ILE A 157 -1.04 0.67 18.79
CA ILE A 157 -0.39 -0.47 19.44
C ILE A 157 0.80 0.00 20.29
N ALA A 158 1.60 0.95 19.80
CA ALA A 158 2.72 1.49 20.56
C ALA A 158 2.25 2.13 21.88
N LEU A 159 1.17 2.91 21.83
CA LEU A 159 0.52 3.49 23.02
C LEU A 159 -0.02 2.42 23.98
N SER A 160 -0.48 1.28 23.44
CA SER A 160 -1.04 0.17 24.25
C SER A 160 0.00 -0.62 25.04
N ASN A 161 1.28 -0.47 24.68
CA ASN A 161 2.40 -1.18 25.30
C ASN A 161 3.18 -0.30 26.30
N LEU A 162 2.67 0.89 26.62
CA LEU A 162 3.20 1.81 27.65
C LEU A 162 2.55 1.54 29.01
#